data_AF-A0A845WMY0-F1
#
_entry.id   AF-A0A845WMY0-F1
#
_cell.length_a   1.000
_cell.length_b   1.000
_cell.length_c   1.000
_cell.angle_alpha   90.00
_cell.angle_beta   90.00
_cell.angle_gamma   90.00
#
_symmetry.space_group_name_H-M   'P 1'
#
loop_
_entity.id
_entity.type
_entity.pdbx_description
1 polymer ?
#
loop_
_entity_poly.entity_id
_entity_poly.type
_entity_poly.pdbx_seq_one_letter_code
_entity_poly.pdbx_strand_id
1 'polypeptide(L)'
;VETILDLVDTAANQHGRRVSTSVINEVLQEAVSWYTPPTNRQGRQGKIYYGTQVKTKPPTIALFVNDPKRFKDNYRRYIERQFRQQLDFTGTPLRLLWRGKKVRDGEEAQINLNRATRV
;
A
#
# COMPACT_ATOMS: atom_id res chain seq x y z
N VAL A 1 13.67 25.56 -22.54
CA VAL A 1 12.34 25.76 -21.93
C VAL A 1 11.50 24.57 -22.36
N GLU A 2 11.05 23.72 -21.43
CA GLU A 2 10.12 22.64 -21.78
C GLU A 2 8.81 23.26 -22.27
N THR A 3 8.26 22.76 -23.38
CA THR A 3 7.00 23.27 -23.90
C THR A 3 5.84 22.67 -23.10
N ILE A 4 4.70 23.36 -23.07
CA ILE A 4 3.50 22.88 -22.36
C ILE A 4 3.08 21.49 -22.86
N LEU A 5 3.26 21.22 -24.16
CA LEU A 5 2.92 19.94 -24.76
C LEU A 5 3.83 18.81 -24.23
N ASP A 6 5.13 19.06 -24.06
CA ASP A 6 6.07 18.07 -23.50
C ASP A 6 5.70 17.66 -22.07
N LEU A 7 5.25 18.64 -21.26
CA LEU A 7 4.79 18.39 -19.89
C LEU A 7 3.49 17.57 -19.85
N VAL A 8 2.56 17.84 -20.78
CA VAL A 8 1.32 17.07 -20.93
C VAL A 8 1.62 15.63 -21.31
N ASP A 9 2.51 15.41 -22.28
CA ASP A 9 2.92 14.07 -22.70
C ASP A 9 3.57 13.29 -21.56
N THR A 10 4.45 13.96 -20.79
CA THR A 10 5.07 13.37 -19.60
C THR A 10 4.01 12.95 -18.57
N ALA A 11 3.06 13.83 -18.24
CA ALA A 11 2.00 13.52 -17.29
C ALA A 11 1.10 12.37 -17.80
N ALA A 12 0.76 12.35 -19.10
CA ALA A 12 -0.04 11.31 -19.72
C ALA A 12 0.66 9.94 -19.70
N ASN A 13 1.98 9.93 -19.97
CA ASN A 13 2.81 8.74 -19.90
C ASN A 13 2.86 8.19 -18.46
N GLN A 14 3.11 9.03 -17.46
CA GLN A 14 3.14 8.59 -16.06
C GLN A 14 1.76 8.15 -15.55
N HIS A 15 0.68 8.79 -16.02
CA HIS A 15 -0.69 8.39 -15.69
C HIS A 15 -1.02 6.97 -16.19
N GLY A 16 -0.48 6.59 -17.36
CA GLY A 16 -0.65 5.27 -17.97
C GLY A 16 0.35 4.21 -17.53
N ARG A 17 1.44 4.58 -16.86
CA ARG A 17 2.58 3.69 -16.59
C ARG A 17 2.20 2.51 -15.71
N ARG A 18 2.66 1.32 -16.12
CA ARG A 18 2.61 0.08 -15.35
C ARG A 18 3.99 -0.20 -14.75
N VAL A 19 4.04 -0.47 -13.45
CA VAL A 19 5.24 -0.86 -12.70
C VAL A 19 5.11 -2.33 -12.33
N SER A 20 6.20 -3.08 -12.42
CA SER A 20 6.22 -4.49 -12.04
C SER A 20 5.98 -4.66 -10.54
N THR A 21 5.39 -5.80 -10.17
CA THR A 21 5.18 -6.16 -8.77
C THR A 21 6.50 -6.21 -8.00
N SER A 22 7.60 -6.67 -8.62
CA SER A 22 8.92 -6.74 -7.96
C SER A 22 9.40 -5.36 -7.52
N VAL A 23 9.41 -4.38 -8.43
CA VAL A 23 9.86 -3.01 -8.13
C VAL A 23 8.98 -2.37 -7.04
N ILE A 24 7.65 -2.60 -7.08
CA ILE A 24 6.75 -2.11 -6.02
C ILE A 24 7.13 -2.70 -4.65
N ASN A 25 7.50 -3.98 -4.60
CA ASN A 25 7.85 -4.63 -3.34
C ASN A 25 9.25 -4.26 -2.84
N GLU A 26 10.18 -3.95 -3.74
CA GLU A 26 11.50 -3.39 -3.37
C GLU A 26 11.34 -2.04 -2.66
N VAL A 27 10.60 -1.11 -3.29
CA VAL A 27 10.27 0.21 -2.70
C VAL A 27 9.56 0.05 -1.35
N LEU A 28 8.61 -0.88 -1.29
CA LEU A 28 7.84 -1.14 -0.07
C LEU A 28 8.73 -1.69 1.05
N GLN A 29 9.65 -2.61 0.74
CA GLN A 29 10.57 -3.18 1.71
C GLN A 29 11.51 -2.12 2.26
N GLU A 30 12.07 -1.27 1.39
CA GLU A 30 12.89 -0.15 1.81
C GLU A 30 12.11 0.80 2.72
N ALA A 31 10.92 1.23 2.31
CA ALA A 31 10.06 2.10 3.12
C ALA A 31 9.74 1.52 4.50
N VAL A 32 9.42 0.22 4.58
CA VAL A 32 9.12 -0.45 5.85
C VAL A 32 10.37 -0.57 6.74
N SER A 33 11.56 -0.73 6.17
CA SER A 33 12.81 -0.77 6.93
C SER A 33 13.16 0.58 7.56
N TRP A 34 12.87 1.69 6.86
CA TRP A 34 13.08 3.04 7.37
C TRP A 34 12.06 3.47 8.42
N TYR A 35 10.77 3.14 8.20
CA TYR A 35 9.72 3.46 9.15
C TYR A 35 8.76 2.28 9.33
N THR A 36 8.95 1.61 10.47
CA THR A 36 8.19 0.43 10.85
C THR A 36 6.69 0.76 11.04
N PRO A 37 5.78 -0.12 10.57
CA PRO A 37 4.35 0.01 10.82
C PRO A 37 4.02 0.16 12.30
N PRO A 38 2.96 0.93 12.64
CA PRO A 38 2.60 1.18 14.02
C PRO A 38 2.20 -0.11 14.76
N THR A 39 2.62 -0.17 16.02
CA THR A 39 2.19 -1.20 16.98
C THR A 39 1.00 -0.69 17.78
N ASN A 40 -0.02 -1.52 17.98
CA ASN A 40 -1.15 -1.13 18.84
C ASN A 40 -0.79 -1.24 20.33
N ARG A 41 -1.67 -0.74 21.21
CA ARG A 41 -1.51 -0.83 22.68
C ARG A 41 -1.35 -2.26 23.21
N GLN A 42 -1.76 -3.27 22.44
CA GLN A 42 -1.66 -4.70 22.77
C GLN A 42 -0.41 -5.37 22.17
N GLY A 43 0.57 -4.61 21.67
CA GLY A 43 1.81 -5.14 21.11
C GLY A 43 1.69 -5.74 19.70
N ARG A 44 0.54 -5.65 19.04
CA ARG A 44 0.32 -6.17 17.68
C ARG A 44 0.71 -5.15 16.62
N GLN A 45 1.78 -5.46 15.88
CA GLN A 45 2.31 -4.65 14.80
C GLN A 45 1.48 -4.77 13.49
N GLY A 46 1.38 -3.67 12.74
CA GLY A 46 0.92 -3.72 11.34
C GLY A 46 1.90 -4.54 10.49
N LYS A 47 1.40 -5.40 9.61
CA LYS A 47 2.22 -6.15 8.66
C LYS A 47 1.71 -5.91 7.25
N ILE A 48 2.61 -5.47 6.38
CA ILE A 48 2.38 -5.40 4.94
C ILE A 48 3.05 -6.62 4.32
N TYR A 49 2.28 -7.41 3.58
CA TYR A 49 2.75 -8.67 3.01
C TYR A 49 3.38 -8.45 1.64
N TYR A 50 2.66 -7.74 0.76
CA TYR A 50 3.12 -7.38 -0.56
C TYR A 50 2.23 -6.28 -1.15
N GLY A 51 2.72 -5.64 -2.20
CA GLY A 51 1.99 -4.67 -3.01
C GLY A 51 1.98 -5.05 -4.49
N THR A 52 0.92 -4.68 -5.21
CA THR A 52 0.88 -4.79 -6.67
C THR A 52 0.02 -3.68 -7.29
N GLN A 53 0.34 -3.26 -8.51
CA GLN A 53 -0.47 -2.32 -9.25
C GLN A 53 -1.69 -3.01 -9.87
N VAL A 54 -2.89 -2.63 -9.42
CA VAL A 54 -4.15 -3.24 -9.87
C VAL A 54 -4.82 -2.48 -11.00
N LYS A 55 -4.54 -1.18 -11.14
CA LYS A 55 -5.12 -0.32 -12.19
C LYS A 55 -4.10 0.73 -12.65
N THR A 56 -4.19 1.09 -13.92
CA THR A 56 -3.52 2.24 -14.56
C THR A 56 -4.57 3.32 -14.84
N LYS A 57 -4.15 4.59 -14.95
CA LYS A 57 -5.04 5.74 -15.24
C LYS A 57 -6.23 5.91 -14.26
N PRO A 58 -6.00 6.28 -12.99
CA PRO A 58 -4.71 6.59 -12.36
C PRO A 58 -3.99 5.35 -11.80
N PRO A 59 -2.66 5.40 -11.63
CA PRO A 59 -1.89 4.36 -10.96
C PRO A 59 -2.49 4.03 -9.59
N THR A 60 -2.92 2.79 -9.43
CA THR A 60 -3.54 2.30 -8.20
C THR A 60 -2.80 1.07 -7.71
N ILE A 61 -2.18 1.17 -6.54
CA ILE A 61 -1.44 0.09 -5.90
C ILE A 61 -2.29 -0.49 -4.77
N ALA A 62 -2.51 -1.80 -4.79
CA ALA A 62 -3.12 -2.51 -3.69
C ALA A 62 -2.02 -3.09 -2.79
N LEU A 63 -2.05 -2.72 -1.51
CA LEU A 63 -1.20 -3.25 -0.45
C LEU A 63 -2.01 -4.26 0.35
N PHE A 64 -1.51 -5.49 0.43
CA PHE A 64 -2.11 -6.55 1.22
C PHE A 64 -1.50 -6.54 2.60
N VAL A 65 -2.35 -6.37 3.61
CA VAL A 65 -1.96 -6.17 4.99
C VAL A 65 -2.70 -7.12 5.93
N ASN A 66 -2.20 -7.26 7.14
CA ASN A 66 -2.90 -8.02 8.18
C ASN A 66 -4.25 -7.37 8.54
N ASP A 67 -4.25 -6.08 8.85
CA ASP A 67 -5.43 -5.31 9.23
C ASP A 67 -5.31 -3.86 8.77
N PRO A 68 -6.12 -3.41 7.78
CA PRO A 68 -6.07 -2.05 7.24
C PRO A 68 -6.29 -0.97 8.29
N LYS A 69 -7.02 -1.26 9.37
CA LYS A 69 -7.35 -0.27 10.42
C LYS A 69 -6.13 0.11 11.25
N ARG A 70 -5.07 -0.70 11.22
CA ARG A 70 -3.81 -0.42 11.95
C ARG A 70 -2.99 0.68 11.30
N PHE A 71 -3.10 0.81 9.98
CA PHE A 71 -2.36 1.80 9.20
C PHE A 71 -3.15 3.10 9.20
N LYS A 72 -2.85 3.99 10.15
CA LYS A 72 -3.44 5.33 10.23
C LYS A 72 -2.95 6.22 9.10
N ASP A 73 -3.66 7.32 8.87
CA ASP A 73 -3.40 8.24 7.73
C ASP A 73 -1.96 8.72 7.65
N ASN A 74 -1.29 9.02 8.77
CA ASN A 74 0.11 9.42 8.77
C ASN A 74 1.01 8.37 8.12
N TYR A 75 0.82 7.09 8.47
CA TYR A 75 1.59 5.99 7.89
C TYR A 75 1.20 5.74 6.43
N ARG A 76 -0.09 5.88 6.10
CA ARG A 76 -0.55 5.75 4.70
C ARG A 76 0.06 6.82 3.80
N ARG A 77 0.09 8.07 4.26
CA ARG A 77 0.72 9.21 3.57
C ARG A 77 2.23 9.03 3.44
N TYR A 78 2.88 8.48 4.48
CA TYR A 78 4.30 8.13 4.41
C TYR A 78 4.58 7.14 3.27
N ILE A 79 3.85 6.02 3.22
CA ILE A 79 4.01 5.01 2.17
C ILE A 79 3.69 5.58 0.79
N GLU A 80 2.63 6.39 0.67
CA GLU A 80 2.32 7.09 -0.59
C GLU A 80 3.48 7.98 -1.04
N ARG A 81 4.07 8.76 -0.14
CA ARG A 81 5.23 9.60 -0.43
C ARG A 81 6.42 8.77 -0.89
N GLN A 82 6.72 7.63 -0.25
CA GLN A 82 7.81 6.76 -0.68
C GLN A 82 7.60 6.24 -2.11
N PHE A 83 6.39 5.77 -2.43
CA PHE A 83 6.07 5.38 -3.80
C PHE A 83 6.19 6.54 -4.80
N ARG A 84 5.73 7.75 -4.44
CA ARG A 84 5.86 8.91 -5.33
C ARG A 84 7.32 9.29 -5.58
N GLN A 85 8.18 9.18 -4.58
CA GLN A 85 9.61 9.51 -4.68
C GLN A 85 10.38 8.50 -5.53
N GLN A 86 10.06 7.21 -5.44
CA GLN A 86 10.84 6.16 -6.10
C GLN A 86 10.27 5.70 -7.45
N LEU A 87 8.96 5.75 -7.66
CA LEU A 87 8.33 5.22 -8.88
C LEU A 87 8.09 6.28 -9.98
N ASP A 88 8.38 7.55 -9.70
CA ASP A 88 8.17 8.70 -10.59
C ASP A 88 6.76 8.72 -11.22
N PHE A 89 5.77 9.11 -10.42
CA PHE A 89 4.38 9.32 -10.83
C PHE A 89 4.05 10.81 -10.93
N THR A 90 4.96 11.58 -11.53
CA THR A 90 4.81 13.03 -11.71
C THR A 90 3.60 13.34 -12.59
N GLY A 91 2.83 14.38 -12.23
CA GLY A 91 1.62 14.77 -12.97
C GLY A 91 0.40 13.84 -12.80
N THR A 92 0.49 12.74 -12.05
CA THR A 92 -0.64 11.83 -11.81
C THR A 92 -0.94 11.62 -10.32
N PRO A 93 -2.22 11.54 -9.91
CA PRO A 93 -2.57 11.10 -8.57
C PRO A 93 -2.20 9.61 -8.39
N LEU A 94 -1.69 9.25 -7.21
CA LEU A 94 -1.41 7.87 -6.83
C LEU A 94 -2.49 7.40 -5.85
N ARG A 95 -3.09 6.23 -6.10
CA ARG A 95 -4.11 5.65 -5.20
C ARG A 95 -3.56 4.43 -4.50
N LEU A 96 -3.64 4.40 -3.17
CA LEU A 96 -3.28 3.24 -2.37
C LEU A 96 -4.54 2.56 -1.81
N LEU A 97 -4.70 1.27 -2.12
CA LEU A 97 -5.76 0.43 -1.56
C LEU A 97 -5.19 -0.49 -0.48
N TRP A 98 -5.71 -0.39 0.73
CA TRP A 98 -5.27 -1.20 1.86
C TRP A 98 -6.22 -2.38 2.04
N ARG A 99 -5.78 -3.59 1.66
CA ARG A 99 -6.62 -4.79 1.68
C ARG A 99 -6.20 -5.71 2.81
N GLY A 100 -7.12 -5.95 3.75
CA GLY A 100 -6.94 -6.94 4.81
C GLY A 100 -7.13 -8.36 4.29
N LYS A 101 -6.59 -9.34 5.01
CA LYS A 101 -6.99 -10.75 4.80
C LYS A 101 -8.50 -10.82 5.07
N LYS A 102 -9.30 -11.23 4.07
CA LYS A 102 -10.70 -11.61 4.31
C LYS A 102 -10.66 -12.84 5.21
N VAL A 103 -11.25 -12.75 6.39
CA VAL A 103 -11.48 -13.94 7.21
C VAL A 103 -12.55 -14.74 6.48
N ARG A 104 -12.28 -16.02 6.20
CA ARG A 104 -13.31 -16.91 5.63
C ARG A 104 -14.34 -17.15 6.73
N ASP A 105 -15.62 -17.26 6.39
CA ASP A 105 -16.71 -17.36 7.38
C ASP A 105 -16.49 -18.50 8.41
N GLY A 106 -15.84 -19.59 8.02
CA GLY A 106 -15.46 -20.69 8.92
C GLY A 106 -14.27 -20.40 9.86
N GLU A 107 -13.36 -19.48 9.50
CA GLU A 107 -12.23 -19.06 10.35
C GLU A 107 -12.70 -18.13 11.48
N GLU A 108 -13.73 -17.30 11.27
CA GLU A 108 -14.23 -16.37 12.30
C GLU A 108 -14.83 -17.11 13.50
N ALA A 109 -15.64 -18.14 13.24
CA ALA A 109 -16.23 -18.98 14.28
C ALA A 109 -15.13 -19.69 15.12
N GLN A 110 -14.11 -20.24 14.45
CA GLN A 110 -12.99 -20.91 15.12
C GLN A 110 -12.12 -19.94 15.93
N ILE A 111 -11.86 -18.73 15.41
CA ILE A 111 -11.08 -17.70 16.13
C ILE A 111 -11.81 -17.24 17.39
N ASN A 112 -13.13 -17.08 17.32
CA ASN A 112 -13.94 -16.67 18.47
C ASN A 112 -14.01 -17.76 19.53
N LEU A 113 -14.17 -19.03 19.13
CA LEU A 113 -14.12 -20.17 20.03
C LEU A 113 -12.77 -20.24 20.76
N ASN A 114 -11.66 -20.18 20.02
CA ASN A 114 -10.31 -20.27 20.59
C ASN A 114 -9.96 -19.09 21.53
N ARG A 115 -10.63 -17.94 21.38
CA ARG A 115 -10.50 -16.81 22.32
C ARG A 115 -11.31 -17.03 23.59
N ALA A 116 -12.48 -17.66 23.51
CA ALA A 116 -13.34 -17.95 24.65
C ALA A 116 -12.78 -19.06 25.55
N THR A 117 -12.00 -19.99 24.99
CA THR A 117 -11.40 -21.12 25.75
C THR A 117 -10.09 -20.76 26.48
N ARG A 118 -9.54 -19.56 26.28
CA ARG A 118 -8.43 -19.05 27.11
C ARG A 118 -9.01 -18.42 28.39
N VAL A 119 -9.34 -19.25 29.36
CA VAL A 119 -9.53 -18.88 30.77
C VAL A 119 -8.47 -19.61 31.58
#